data_AF-A0A833XAS4-F1
#
_entry.id   AF-A0A833XAS4-F1
#
_cell.length_a   1.000
_cell.length_b   1.000
_cell.length_c   1.000
_cell.angle_alpha   90.00
_cell.angle_beta   90.00
_cell.angle_gamma   90.00
#
_symmetry.space_group_name_H-M   'P 1'
#
loop_
_entity.id
_entity.type
_entity.pdbx_description
1 polymer ?
#
loop_
_entity_poly.entity_id
_entity_poly.type
_entity_poly.pdbx_seq_one_letter_code
_entity_poly.pdbx_strand_id
1 'polypeptide(L)'
;MSQNKSQAVIIQNPRVTWEGCSVLLDINDGDRLVFARLSAASTLKIGNKNFSLQPLIGCPFGSSFQIEIGDKGPFLSRFVASIEGNNAQEKEDFESQEISKDNRALVDNNKAQSLTGEDIDAMRRQGATGDEIVDALIKNSATFEKKTLFSQEKYKLKKQKKYAPKVLLRRPVARSICEAYFKKYPARIGFLRVDTLSLLLSMANVSANSDVLVVDMVGGLLTGAVAERLGGTGYVCGTYLGGTPYPMDIVRIFNFSDEVCNRIVRAALTELSLTPTVTLEQIHQQENELNMECLSNPQMSSSVSIEEISPSEKEISVPVPENVVSLVNKMGKSTKAGNKASQQAIELWKENGFSSLIIAAPELDIWSLLQDIWPLLSNSAPFAIYHQYLQVAPCDSSLMPSCILMMPLATCMHNLQLGKMAIGLQISEPWLREYQVLPSRTHPCMQMNAFGGYILSGTKICSS
;
A
#
# COMPACT_ATOMS: atom_id res chain seq x y z
N MET A 1 -33.60 -26.09 31.61
CA MET A 1 -32.13 -26.07 31.47
C MET A 1 -31.79 -26.02 29.99
N SER A 2 -31.60 -24.82 29.45
CA SER A 2 -31.21 -24.60 28.06
C SER A 2 -29.69 -24.55 28.01
N GLN A 3 -29.08 -25.55 27.36
CA GLN A 3 -27.63 -25.61 27.18
C GLN A 3 -27.18 -24.47 26.28
N ASN A 4 -26.42 -23.52 26.85
CA ASN A 4 -25.64 -22.55 26.11
C ASN A 4 -24.63 -23.29 25.23
N LYS A 5 -24.87 -23.32 23.91
CA LYS A 5 -23.82 -23.59 22.94
C LYS A 5 -22.85 -22.41 22.98
N SER A 6 -21.78 -22.56 23.74
CA SER A 6 -20.58 -21.74 23.59
C SER A 6 -20.13 -21.82 22.14
N GLN A 7 -20.27 -20.71 21.41
CA GLN A 7 -19.59 -20.53 20.13
C GLN A 7 -18.10 -20.63 20.42
N ALA A 8 -17.51 -21.78 20.10
CA ALA A 8 -16.06 -21.93 20.10
C ALA A 8 -15.52 -20.89 19.11
N VAL A 9 -14.87 -19.85 19.64
CA VAL A 9 -14.08 -18.93 18.84
C VAL A 9 -13.01 -19.78 18.19
N ILE A 10 -13.17 -20.09 16.91
CA ILE A 10 -12.14 -20.76 16.13
C ILE A 10 -10.97 -19.79 16.11
N ILE A 11 -9.95 -20.07 16.94
CA ILE A 11 -8.68 -19.35 16.89
C ILE A 11 -8.08 -19.67 15.52
N GLN A 12 -8.33 -18.80 14.55
CA GLN A 12 -7.79 -18.92 13.21
C GLN A 12 -6.26 -18.81 13.33
N ASN A 13 -5.54 -19.85 12.91
CA ASN A 13 -4.09 -19.84 12.92
C ASN A 13 -3.61 -18.72 11.98
N PRO A 14 -2.95 -17.65 12.48
CA PRO A 14 -2.58 -16.49 11.67
C PRO A 14 -1.51 -16.79 10.61
N ARG A 15 -0.95 -18.00 10.62
CA ARG A 15 0.07 -18.47 9.68
C ARG A 15 -0.51 -19.13 8.44
N VAL A 16 -1.79 -19.45 8.45
CA VAL A 16 -2.47 -20.19 7.39
C VAL A 16 -3.56 -19.33 6.78
N THR A 17 -3.81 -19.47 5.49
CA THR A 17 -4.90 -18.79 4.80
C THR A 17 -6.26 -19.45 5.08
N TRP A 18 -7.32 -18.64 5.02
CA TRP A 18 -8.69 -19.10 5.20
C TRP A 18 -9.62 -18.44 4.17
N GLU A 19 -10.84 -18.95 4.06
CA GLU A 19 -11.83 -18.36 3.19
C GLU A 19 -12.21 -16.95 3.67
N GLY A 20 -12.15 -15.99 2.75
CA GLY A 20 -12.42 -14.58 3.01
C GLY A 20 -11.21 -13.75 3.44
N CYS A 21 -10.03 -14.34 3.61
CA CYS A 21 -8.82 -13.58 3.96
C CYS A 21 -8.22 -12.87 2.74
N SER A 22 -7.62 -11.71 2.98
CA SER A 22 -6.84 -10.97 1.98
C SER A 22 -5.43 -11.56 1.89
N VAL A 23 -4.89 -11.69 0.69
CA VAL A 23 -3.55 -12.21 0.45
C VAL A 23 -2.80 -11.33 -0.55
N LEU A 24 -1.47 -11.32 -0.47
CA LEU A 24 -0.61 -10.72 -1.47
C LEU A 24 0.02 -11.82 -2.31
N LEU A 25 -0.31 -11.84 -3.61
CA LEU A 25 0.25 -12.77 -4.57
C LEU A 25 1.43 -12.11 -5.26
N ASP A 26 2.61 -12.68 -5.03
CA ASP A 26 3.89 -12.20 -5.55
C ASP A 26 4.33 -13.09 -6.71
N ILE A 27 4.26 -12.55 -7.92
CA ILE A 27 4.51 -13.28 -9.15
C ILE A 27 5.93 -12.97 -9.62
N ASN A 28 6.72 -14.02 -9.82
CA ASN A 28 8.10 -13.96 -10.31
C ASN A 28 9.03 -13.06 -9.47
N ASP A 29 8.99 -13.22 -8.15
CA ASP A 29 9.89 -12.54 -7.20
C ASP A 29 9.85 -11.01 -7.32
N GLY A 30 8.64 -10.46 -7.28
CA GLY A 30 8.37 -9.04 -7.25
C GLY A 30 8.02 -8.43 -8.60
N ASP A 31 8.07 -9.15 -9.73
CA ASP A 31 7.73 -8.59 -11.04
C ASP A 31 6.30 -8.03 -11.05
N ARG A 32 5.36 -8.75 -10.43
CA ARG A 32 3.97 -8.30 -10.29
C ARG A 32 3.40 -8.69 -8.92
N LEU A 33 2.88 -7.68 -8.22
CA LEU A 33 2.24 -7.81 -6.92
C LEU A 33 0.72 -7.60 -7.07
N VAL A 34 -0.08 -8.54 -6.55
CA VAL A 34 -1.55 -8.50 -6.66
C VAL A 34 -2.20 -8.85 -5.34
N PHE A 35 -3.08 -7.97 -4.85
CA PHE A 35 -3.97 -8.30 -3.74
C PHE A 35 -5.18 -9.10 -4.23
N ALA A 36 -5.55 -10.12 -3.48
CA ALA A 36 -6.76 -10.90 -3.72
C ALA A 36 -7.43 -11.23 -2.39
N ARG A 37 -8.77 -11.31 -2.39
CA ARG A 37 -9.54 -11.88 -1.27
C ARG A 37 -9.92 -13.30 -1.63
N LEU A 38 -9.46 -14.27 -0.83
CA LEU A 38 -9.69 -15.68 -1.11
C LEU A 38 -11.17 -16.03 -0.96
N SER A 39 -11.71 -16.67 -1.97
CA SER A 39 -13.05 -17.26 -1.98
C SER A 39 -13.10 -18.36 -3.04
N ALA A 40 -14.12 -19.23 -3.01
CA ALA A 40 -14.29 -20.27 -4.02
C ALA A 40 -14.35 -19.72 -5.47
N ALA A 41 -14.83 -18.49 -5.66
CA ALA A 41 -14.92 -17.83 -6.97
C ALA A 41 -13.70 -16.97 -7.34
N SER A 42 -12.76 -16.76 -6.40
CA SER A 42 -11.63 -15.87 -6.63
C SER A 42 -10.65 -16.46 -7.66
N THR A 43 -10.24 -15.62 -8.61
CA THR A 43 -9.32 -16.00 -9.69
C THR A 43 -8.17 -15.01 -9.82
N LEU A 44 -7.03 -15.50 -10.31
CA LEU A 44 -5.87 -14.69 -10.65
C LEU A 44 -5.58 -14.80 -12.15
N LYS A 45 -5.42 -13.66 -12.80
CA LYS A 45 -5.01 -13.59 -14.21
C LYS A 45 -3.48 -13.62 -14.31
N ILE A 46 -2.93 -14.67 -14.93
CA ILE A 46 -1.51 -14.78 -15.29
C ILE A 46 -1.42 -14.89 -16.82
N GLY A 47 -0.78 -13.90 -17.45
CA GLY A 47 -0.86 -13.74 -18.90
C GLY A 47 -2.30 -13.53 -19.36
N ASN A 48 -2.76 -14.38 -20.29
CA ASN A 48 -4.13 -14.34 -20.83
C ASN A 48 -5.08 -15.38 -20.21
N LYS A 49 -4.63 -16.14 -19.19
CA LYS A 49 -5.43 -17.18 -18.55
C LYS A 49 -5.79 -16.79 -17.11
N ASN A 50 -6.95 -17.24 -16.66
CA ASN A 50 -7.42 -17.08 -15.29
C ASN A 50 -7.27 -18.41 -14.54
N PHE A 51 -6.76 -18.34 -13.32
CA PHE A 51 -6.50 -19.49 -12.45
C PHE A 51 -7.31 -19.37 -11.17
N SER A 52 -7.93 -20.45 -10.72
CA SER A 52 -8.64 -20.48 -9.43
C SER A 52 -7.67 -20.33 -8.26
N LEU A 53 -8.03 -19.52 -7.28
CA LEU A 53 -7.26 -19.35 -6.04
C LEU A 53 -7.73 -20.28 -4.91
N GLN A 54 -8.72 -21.14 -5.16
CA GLN A 54 -9.20 -22.12 -4.18
C GLN A 54 -8.09 -23.00 -3.59
N PRO A 55 -7.08 -23.49 -4.36
CA PRO A 55 -5.99 -24.31 -3.81
C PRO A 55 -5.11 -23.59 -2.77
N LEU A 56 -5.16 -22.26 -2.72
CA LEU A 56 -4.37 -21.49 -1.77
C LEU A 56 -5.02 -21.46 -0.38
N ILE A 57 -6.30 -21.82 -0.23
CA ILE A 57 -7.01 -21.84 1.06
C ILE A 57 -6.46 -22.99 1.90
N GLY A 58 -6.14 -22.74 3.18
CA GLY A 58 -5.56 -23.73 4.08
C GLY A 58 -4.05 -23.92 3.92
N CYS A 59 -3.40 -23.17 3.03
CA CYS A 59 -1.95 -23.20 2.86
C CYS A 59 -1.26 -22.18 3.80
N PRO A 60 -0.03 -22.47 4.27
CA PRO A 60 0.72 -21.51 5.05
C PRO A 60 1.20 -20.34 4.18
N PHE A 61 1.20 -19.13 4.74
CA PHE A 61 1.87 -18.00 4.13
C PHE A 61 3.36 -18.31 3.91
N GLY A 62 3.90 -17.87 2.78
CA GLY A 62 5.24 -18.22 2.28
C GLY A 62 5.25 -19.43 1.34
N SER A 63 4.11 -20.10 1.12
CA SER A 63 4.02 -21.19 0.14
C SER A 63 4.17 -20.67 -1.29
N SER A 64 4.92 -21.40 -2.11
CA SER A 64 5.05 -21.14 -3.54
C SER A 64 4.13 -22.05 -4.34
N PHE A 65 3.63 -21.53 -5.46
CA PHE A 65 2.73 -22.24 -6.37
C PHE A 65 3.26 -22.14 -7.79
N GLN A 66 3.05 -23.20 -8.56
CA GLN A 66 3.34 -23.27 -9.99
C GLN A 66 2.07 -23.64 -10.76
N ILE A 67 2.10 -23.38 -12.06
CA ILE A 67 1.01 -23.74 -12.95
C ILE A 67 1.26 -25.16 -13.45
N GLU A 68 0.36 -26.07 -13.09
CA GLU A 68 0.32 -27.43 -13.62
C GLU A 68 -0.90 -27.63 -14.51
N ILE A 69 -0.84 -28.63 -15.39
CA ILE A 69 -1.91 -28.97 -16.33
C ILE A 69 -2.55 -30.27 -15.85
N GLY A 70 -3.81 -30.20 -15.41
CA GLY A 70 -4.59 -31.38 -15.03
C GLY A 70 -5.71 -31.65 -16.04
N ASP A 71 -6.47 -32.73 -15.80
CA ASP A 71 -7.56 -33.20 -16.67
C ASP A 71 -8.65 -32.16 -16.91
N LYS A 72 -8.85 -31.24 -15.94
CA LYS A 72 -9.85 -30.16 -15.99
C LYS A 72 -9.28 -28.83 -16.46
N GLY A 73 -8.04 -28.81 -16.96
CA GLY A 73 -7.31 -27.62 -17.37
C GLY A 73 -6.23 -27.19 -16.36
N PRO A 74 -5.59 -26.04 -16.58
CA PRO A 74 -4.44 -25.66 -15.79
C PRO A 74 -4.84 -25.08 -14.43
N PHE A 75 -4.14 -25.48 -13.38
CA PHE A 75 -4.43 -25.08 -11.99
C PHE A 75 -3.13 -24.73 -11.24
N LEU A 76 -3.28 -24.02 -10.12
CA LEU A 76 -2.17 -23.71 -9.24
C LEU A 76 -1.93 -24.88 -8.29
N SER A 77 -0.77 -25.54 -8.43
CA SER A 77 -0.30 -26.57 -7.52
C SER A 77 0.72 -25.97 -6.56
N ARG A 78 0.79 -26.50 -5.34
CA ARG A 78 1.79 -26.08 -4.37
C ARG A 78 3.14 -26.68 -4.77
N PHE A 79 4.13 -25.82 -4.96
CA PHE A 79 5.50 -26.20 -5.27
C PHE A 79 6.35 -26.16 -4.00
N VAL A 80 6.99 -27.29 -3.69
CA VAL A 80 8.03 -27.38 -2.66
C VAL A 80 9.35 -27.54 -3.39
N ALA A 81 10.24 -26.55 -3.29
CA ALA A 81 11.58 -26.68 -3.79
C ALA A 81 12.28 -27.81 -3.02
N SER A 82 12.81 -28.81 -3.72
CA SER A 82 13.73 -29.78 -3.12
C SER A 82 14.96 -29.01 -2.60
N ILE A 83 15.18 -29.05 -1.28
CA ILE A 83 16.31 -28.40 -0.60
C ILE A 83 17.65 -29.07 -0.97
N GLU A 84 17.59 -30.25 -1.58
CA GLU A 84 18.74 -31.00 -2.06
C GLU A 84 19.18 -30.44 -3.42
N GLY A 85 20.22 -29.60 -3.45
CA GLY A 85 20.81 -29.17 -4.73
C GLY A 85 22.02 -28.25 -4.74
N ASN A 86 22.02 -27.08 -4.08
CA ASN A 86 22.74 -25.95 -4.69
C ASN A 86 23.82 -25.21 -3.87
N ASN A 87 24.19 -25.63 -2.65
CA ASN A 87 25.05 -24.75 -1.82
C ASN A 87 26.50 -25.21 -1.59
N ALA A 88 26.86 -26.47 -1.88
CA ALA A 88 28.22 -26.98 -1.60
C ALA A 88 28.99 -27.45 -2.85
N GLN A 89 28.38 -28.26 -3.72
CA GLN A 89 29.06 -28.79 -4.91
C GLN A 89 29.19 -27.80 -6.07
N GLU A 90 28.24 -26.86 -6.22
CA GLU A 90 28.32 -25.85 -7.30
C GLU A 90 29.50 -24.87 -7.11
N LYS A 91 30.04 -24.69 -5.90
CA LYS A 91 31.10 -23.70 -5.65
C LYS A 91 32.45 -24.07 -6.26
N GLU A 92 32.82 -25.35 -6.30
CA GLU A 92 34.13 -25.80 -6.81
C GLU A 92 34.17 -25.91 -8.35
N ASP A 93 33.03 -26.23 -8.98
CA ASP A 93 32.91 -26.31 -10.45
C ASP A 93 32.77 -24.93 -11.13
N PHE A 94 32.31 -23.91 -10.39
CA PHE A 94 32.15 -22.55 -10.94
C PHE A 94 33.49 -21.88 -11.26
N GLU A 95 34.51 -22.03 -10.42
CA GLU A 95 35.80 -21.36 -10.59
C GLU A 95 36.66 -21.96 -11.71
N SER A 96 36.55 -23.27 -11.94
CA SER A 96 37.41 -24.01 -12.86
C SER A 96 36.92 -23.98 -14.32
N GLN A 97 35.61 -23.83 -14.57
CA GLN A 97 35.06 -23.71 -15.93
C GLN A 97 34.90 -22.26 -16.44
N GLU A 98 34.89 -21.25 -15.56
CA GLU A 98 34.61 -19.86 -15.95
C GLU A 98 35.70 -19.21 -16.79
N ILE A 99 36.96 -19.59 -16.57
CA ILE A 99 38.12 -18.87 -17.11
C ILE A 99 38.22 -18.96 -18.65
N SER A 100 37.53 -19.90 -19.29
CA SER A 100 37.71 -20.19 -20.72
C SER A 100 36.65 -19.64 -21.68
N LYS A 101 35.52 -19.10 -21.21
CA LYS A 101 34.40 -18.68 -22.11
C LYS A 101 34.26 -17.17 -22.19
N ASP A 102 34.14 -16.66 -23.41
CA ASP A 102 33.84 -15.24 -23.66
C ASP A 102 32.81 -15.06 -24.79
N ASN A 103 32.39 -13.82 -25.02
CA ASN A 103 31.39 -13.48 -26.01
C ASN A 103 31.99 -13.01 -27.37
N ARG A 104 33.30 -13.13 -27.61
CA ARG A 104 33.95 -12.55 -28.81
C ARG A 104 33.45 -13.16 -30.12
N ALA A 105 33.07 -14.44 -30.08
CA ALA A 105 32.59 -15.20 -31.24
C ALA A 105 31.04 -15.33 -31.28
N LEU A 106 30.32 -14.68 -30.36
CA LEU A 106 28.86 -14.69 -30.35
C LEU A 106 28.33 -13.61 -31.29
N VAL A 107 27.71 -14.05 -32.39
CA VAL A 107 27.10 -13.17 -33.39
C VAL A 107 25.58 -13.17 -33.20
N ASP A 108 24.98 -11.99 -33.07
CA ASP A 108 23.54 -11.83 -33.04
C ASP A 108 22.96 -11.76 -34.45
N ASN A 109 22.57 -12.91 -34.98
CA ASN A 109 21.99 -13.05 -36.32
C ASN A 109 20.53 -13.51 -36.29
N ASN A 110 19.86 -13.47 -35.13
CA ASN A 110 18.51 -14.00 -34.89
C ASN A 110 18.29 -15.48 -35.27
N LYS A 111 19.35 -16.25 -35.57
CA LYS A 111 19.29 -17.70 -35.90
C LYS A 111 19.73 -18.58 -34.73
N ALA A 112 19.91 -18.01 -33.54
CA ALA A 112 20.44 -18.69 -32.37
C ALA A 112 19.44 -19.64 -31.68
N GLN A 113 18.16 -19.58 -32.03
CA GLN A 113 17.08 -20.43 -31.52
C GLN A 113 16.37 -21.06 -32.71
N SER A 114 16.31 -22.39 -32.76
CA SER A 114 15.63 -23.13 -33.83
C SER A 114 14.12 -23.26 -33.60
N LEU A 115 13.66 -23.24 -32.34
CA LEU A 115 12.24 -23.32 -32.02
C LEU A 115 11.51 -22.01 -32.34
N THR A 116 10.44 -22.11 -33.12
CA THR A 116 9.56 -20.98 -33.45
C THR A 116 8.53 -20.73 -32.35
N GLY A 117 7.81 -19.61 -32.44
CA GLY A 117 6.69 -19.33 -31.54
C GLY A 117 5.56 -20.35 -31.65
N GLU A 118 5.32 -20.86 -32.87
CA GLU A 118 4.30 -21.87 -33.16
C GLU A 118 4.64 -23.22 -32.51
N ASP A 119 5.91 -23.62 -32.56
CA ASP A 119 6.38 -24.86 -31.90
C ASP A 119 6.17 -24.79 -30.39
N ILE A 120 6.47 -23.63 -29.78
CA ILE A 120 6.28 -23.43 -28.33
C ILE A 120 4.80 -23.48 -27.96
N ASP A 121 3.93 -22.90 -28.78
CA ASP A 121 2.49 -22.98 -28.56
C ASP A 121 1.93 -24.39 -28.82
N ALA A 122 2.52 -25.15 -29.75
CA ALA A 122 2.22 -26.58 -29.92
C ALA A 122 2.60 -27.39 -28.67
N MET A 123 3.79 -27.18 -28.10
CA MET A 123 4.19 -27.80 -26.83
C MET A 123 3.21 -27.49 -25.69
N ARG A 124 2.76 -26.23 -25.59
CA ARG A 124 1.74 -25.82 -24.59
C ARG A 124 0.39 -26.51 -24.80
N ARG A 125 -0.03 -26.72 -26.05
CA ARG A 125 -1.27 -27.45 -26.37
C ARG A 125 -1.16 -28.94 -26.05
N GLN A 126 0.03 -29.51 -26.21
CA GLN A 126 0.34 -30.90 -25.86
C GLN A 126 0.45 -31.12 -24.34
N GLY A 127 0.38 -30.05 -23.53
CA GLY A 127 0.44 -30.15 -22.08
C GLY A 127 1.85 -30.13 -21.49
N ALA A 128 2.86 -29.71 -22.27
CA ALA A 128 4.23 -29.60 -21.77
C ALA A 128 4.33 -28.63 -20.59
N THR A 129 5.09 -29.00 -19.57
CA THR A 129 5.30 -28.14 -18.39
C THR A 129 6.17 -26.94 -18.72
N GLY A 130 6.10 -25.90 -17.88
CA GLY A 130 6.92 -24.70 -18.08
C GLY A 130 8.42 -25.00 -18.08
N ASP A 131 8.85 -25.93 -17.23
CA ASP A 131 10.26 -26.36 -17.13
C ASP A 131 10.70 -27.17 -18.35
N GLU A 132 9.85 -28.06 -18.87
CA GLU A 132 10.12 -28.79 -20.14
C GLU A 132 10.30 -27.84 -21.32
N ILE A 133 9.51 -26.77 -21.39
CA ILE A 133 9.65 -25.74 -22.43
C ILE A 133 10.98 -25.01 -22.27
N VAL A 134 11.41 -24.71 -21.04
CA VAL A 134 12.72 -24.08 -20.78
C VAL A 134 13.85 -25.01 -21.22
N ASP A 135 13.78 -26.30 -20.90
CA ASP A 135 14.79 -27.29 -21.30
C ASP A 135 14.85 -27.48 -22.81
N ALA A 136 13.70 -27.53 -23.48
CA ALA A 136 13.63 -27.59 -24.93
C ALA A 136 14.27 -26.35 -25.58
N LEU A 137 14.04 -25.16 -25.02
CA LEU A 137 14.64 -23.91 -25.47
C LEU A 137 16.15 -23.83 -25.24
N ILE A 138 16.68 -24.54 -24.23
CA ILE A 138 18.12 -24.66 -23.98
C ILE A 138 18.74 -25.60 -25.02
N LYS A 139 18.17 -26.80 -25.19
CA LYS A 139 18.65 -27.82 -26.15
C LYS A 139 18.67 -27.30 -27.59
N ASN A 140 17.71 -26.45 -27.96
CA ASN A 140 17.58 -25.87 -29.30
C ASN A 140 18.32 -24.53 -29.48
N SER A 141 19.15 -24.13 -28.52
CA SER A 141 19.92 -22.89 -28.62
C SER A 141 21.38 -23.14 -29.02
N ALA A 142 21.73 -22.78 -30.26
CA ALA A 142 23.08 -22.93 -30.80
C ALA A 142 24.16 -22.11 -30.08
N THR A 143 23.77 -21.12 -29.28
CA THR A 143 24.69 -20.22 -28.55
C THR A 143 24.75 -20.50 -27.05
N PHE A 144 23.89 -21.36 -26.51
CA PHE A 144 23.75 -21.50 -25.06
C PHE A 144 25.01 -22.05 -24.40
N GLU A 145 25.57 -23.13 -24.94
CA GLU A 145 26.78 -23.77 -24.37
C GLU A 145 28.03 -22.87 -24.43
N LYS A 146 28.10 -22.01 -25.45
CA LYS A 146 29.20 -21.05 -25.67
C LYS A 146 29.15 -19.86 -24.71
N LYS A 147 28.00 -19.58 -24.10
CA LYS A 147 27.84 -18.49 -23.11
C LYS A 147 28.57 -18.83 -21.81
N THR A 148 28.98 -17.78 -21.11
CA THR A 148 29.49 -17.86 -19.72
C THR A 148 28.42 -18.42 -18.78
N LEU A 149 28.83 -19.00 -17.64
CA LEU A 149 27.90 -19.58 -16.66
C LEU A 149 26.87 -18.54 -16.19
N PHE A 150 27.30 -17.32 -15.86
CA PHE A 150 26.37 -16.23 -15.50
C PHE A 150 25.37 -15.89 -16.61
N SER A 151 25.79 -15.93 -17.87
CA SER A 151 24.90 -15.66 -19.01
C SER A 151 23.91 -16.79 -19.24
N GLN A 152 24.32 -18.04 -18.99
CA GLN A 152 23.45 -19.21 -19.03
C GLN A 152 22.38 -19.15 -17.93
N GLU A 153 22.77 -18.85 -16.68
CA GLU A 153 21.83 -18.67 -15.57
C GLU A 153 20.87 -17.52 -15.81
N LYS A 154 21.37 -16.36 -16.25
CA LYS A 154 20.53 -15.20 -16.60
C LYS A 154 19.52 -15.56 -17.70
N TYR A 155 19.92 -16.37 -18.67
CA TYR A 155 19.01 -16.89 -19.70
C TYR A 155 17.98 -17.84 -19.10
N LYS A 156 18.39 -18.83 -18.29
CA LYS A 156 17.50 -19.77 -17.60
C LYS A 156 16.44 -19.03 -16.77
N LEU A 157 16.84 -18.10 -15.91
CA LEU A 157 15.93 -17.29 -15.08
C LEU A 157 14.94 -16.48 -15.93
N LYS A 158 15.40 -15.86 -17.02
CA LYS A 158 14.52 -15.12 -17.95
C LYS A 158 13.49 -16.02 -18.61
N LYS A 159 13.86 -17.26 -18.96
CA LYS A 159 12.95 -18.22 -19.59
C LYS A 159 11.99 -18.82 -18.56
N GLN A 160 12.46 -19.17 -17.36
CA GLN A 160 11.62 -19.62 -16.26
C GLN A 160 10.54 -18.59 -15.93
N LYS A 161 10.90 -17.30 -15.73
CA LYS A 161 9.92 -16.23 -15.49
C LYS A 161 8.82 -16.12 -16.57
N LYS A 162 9.14 -16.45 -17.82
CA LYS A 162 8.21 -16.38 -18.96
C LYS A 162 7.34 -17.63 -19.12
N TYR A 163 7.93 -18.82 -18.94
CA TYR A 163 7.29 -20.10 -19.29
C TYR A 163 6.84 -20.92 -18.07
N ALA A 164 7.49 -20.75 -16.93
CA ALA A 164 7.19 -21.39 -15.66
C ALA A 164 7.01 -20.32 -14.55
N PRO A 165 5.99 -19.44 -14.65
CA PRO A 165 5.81 -18.39 -13.67
C PRO A 165 5.49 -18.98 -12.29
N LYS A 166 6.14 -18.44 -11.27
CA LYS A 166 5.96 -18.86 -9.88
C LYS A 166 5.14 -17.81 -9.13
N VAL A 167 4.24 -18.27 -8.27
CA VAL A 167 3.39 -17.41 -7.43
C VAL A 167 3.70 -17.69 -5.98
N LEU A 168 4.27 -16.72 -5.29
CA LEU A 168 4.52 -16.76 -3.85
C LEU A 168 3.33 -16.15 -3.10
N LEU A 169 2.78 -16.91 -2.17
CA LEU A 169 1.69 -16.49 -1.30
C LEU A 169 2.24 -15.72 -0.10
N ARG A 170 2.12 -14.40 -0.09
CA ARG A 170 2.60 -13.54 1.01
C ARG A 170 1.47 -13.09 1.91
N ARG A 171 1.78 -12.97 3.20
CA ARG A 171 0.89 -12.35 4.19
C ARG A 171 0.88 -10.83 3.97
N PRO A 172 -0.29 -10.19 3.87
CA PRO A 172 -0.37 -8.74 3.89
C PRO A 172 -0.03 -8.22 5.30
N VAL A 173 1.09 -7.53 5.37
CA VAL A 173 1.56 -6.75 6.53
C VAL A 173 1.92 -5.34 6.07
N ALA A 174 2.02 -4.37 6.98
CA ALA A 174 2.29 -2.96 6.68
C ALA A 174 3.41 -2.78 5.66
N ARG A 175 4.53 -3.51 5.86
CA ARG A 175 5.67 -3.53 4.94
C ARG A 175 5.28 -3.93 3.52
N SER A 176 4.72 -5.12 3.36
CA SER A 176 4.37 -5.67 2.04
C SER A 176 3.26 -4.89 1.34
N ILE A 177 2.34 -4.30 2.13
CA ILE A 177 1.26 -3.49 1.60
C ILE A 177 1.83 -2.18 1.05
N CYS A 178 2.68 -1.51 1.82
CA CYS A 178 3.39 -0.31 1.40
C CYS A 178 4.23 -0.58 0.14
N GLU A 179 5.05 -1.65 0.12
CA GLU A 179 5.85 -2.03 -1.05
C GLU A 179 4.98 -2.24 -2.32
N ALA A 180 3.86 -2.95 -2.19
CA ALA A 180 2.97 -3.24 -3.32
C ALA A 180 2.24 -1.99 -3.84
N TYR A 181 1.73 -1.13 -2.94
CA TYR A 181 1.09 0.13 -3.32
C TYR A 181 2.11 1.11 -3.90
N PHE A 182 3.30 1.23 -3.32
CA PHE A 182 4.34 2.11 -3.84
C PHE A 182 4.77 1.72 -5.26
N LYS A 183 4.85 0.41 -5.56
CA LYS A 183 5.19 -0.07 -6.90
C LYS A 183 4.08 0.13 -7.94
N LYS A 184 2.81 -0.03 -7.55
CA LYS A 184 1.68 -0.07 -8.49
C LYS A 184 0.85 1.22 -8.53
N TYR A 185 0.63 1.85 -7.39
CA TYR A 185 -0.24 3.02 -7.19
C TYR A 185 0.36 4.00 -6.17
N PRO A 186 1.57 4.56 -6.41
CA PRO A 186 2.27 5.36 -5.40
C PRO A 186 1.48 6.61 -4.99
N ALA A 187 0.75 7.24 -5.92
CA ALA A 187 -0.07 8.41 -5.63
C ALA A 187 -1.17 8.15 -4.58
N ARG A 188 -1.74 6.94 -4.52
CA ARG A 188 -2.78 6.60 -3.54
C ARG A 188 -2.29 6.58 -2.09
N ILE A 189 -0.99 6.41 -1.90
CA ILE A 189 -0.35 6.39 -0.58
C ILE A 189 0.52 7.64 -0.37
N GLY A 190 0.28 8.71 -1.13
CA GLY A 190 1.04 9.96 -1.04
C GLY A 190 2.54 9.77 -1.32
N PHE A 191 2.91 8.79 -2.15
CA PHE A 191 4.30 8.40 -2.45
C PHE A 191 5.11 7.97 -1.21
N LEU A 192 4.44 7.48 -0.17
CA LEU A 192 5.09 6.99 1.04
C LEU A 192 5.85 5.69 0.76
N ARG A 193 7.19 5.71 0.88
CA ARG A 193 8.04 4.52 0.74
C ARG A 193 8.16 3.77 2.07
N VAL A 194 8.54 2.50 2.02
CA VAL A 194 8.51 1.58 3.17
C VAL A 194 9.47 1.96 4.30
N ASP A 195 10.64 2.49 3.96
CA ASP A 195 11.63 3.04 4.88
C ASP A 195 11.09 4.32 5.56
N THR A 196 10.45 5.20 4.80
CA THR A 196 9.79 6.40 5.33
C THR A 196 8.64 6.03 6.27
N LEU A 197 7.78 5.09 5.90
CA LEU A 197 6.72 4.57 6.80
C LEU A 197 7.33 4.01 8.09
N SER A 198 8.42 3.25 7.99
CA SER A 198 9.09 2.65 9.15
C SER A 198 9.69 3.71 10.07
N LEU A 199 10.33 4.73 9.49
CA LEU A 199 10.89 5.86 10.24
C LEU A 199 9.78 6.68 10.90
N LEU A 200 8.67 6.93 10.19
CA LEU A 200 7.52 7.68 10.69
C LEU A 200 6.92 7.02 11.94
N LEU A 201 6.65 5.71 11.89
CA LEU A 201 6.13 4.93 13.01
C LEU A 201 7.09 4.91 14.20
N SER A 202 8.41 4.91 13.93
CA SER A 202 9.45 4.90 14.96
C SER A 202 9.58 6.27 15.64
N MET A 203 9.57 7.35 14.87
CA MET A 203 9.66 8.73 15.37
C MET A 203 8.42 9.14 16.17
N ALA A 204 7.26 8.60 15.81
CA ALA A 204 6.04 8.75 16.59
C ALA A 204 5.97 7.82 17.82
N ASN A 205 6.97 6.97 18.06
CA ASN A 205 7.00 5.99 19.15
C ASN A 205 5.74 5.12 19.25
N VAL A 206 5.26 4.59 18.11
CA VAL A 206 4.08 3.72 18.12
C VAL A 206 4.40 2.40 18.82
N SER A 207 3.75 2.20 19.96
CA SER A 207 3.97 1.04 20.84
C SER A 207 2.66 0.57 21.48
N ALA A 208 2.64 -0.66 21.97
CA ALA A 208 1.48 -1.23 22.63
C ALA A 208 0.99 -0.35 23.80
N ASN A 209 -0.34 -0.29 23.99
CA ASN A 209 -1.02 0.56 24.97
C ASN A 209 -0.95 2.08 24.73
N SER A 210 -0.42 2.52 23.58
CA SER A 210 -0.50 3.93 23.18
C SER A 210 -1.86 4.26 22.56
N ASP A 211 -2.40 5.41 22.93
CA ASP A 211 -3.52 6.04 22.21
C ASP A 211 -2.95 7.03 21.20
N VAL A 212 -3.06 6.68 19.92
CA VAL A 212 -2.40 7.39 18.81
C VAL A 212 -3.45 8.15 18.01
N LEU A 213 -3.25 9.46 17.87
CA LEU A 213 -4.03 10.30 16.99
C LEU A 213 -3.42 10.26 15.58
N VAL A 214 -4.26 9.95 14.59
CA VAL A 214 -3.81 9.76 13.21
C VAL A 214 -4.64 10.65 12.26
N VAL A 215 -3.96 11.42 11.42
CA VAL A 215 -4.55 12.04 10.23
C VAL A 215 -4.06 11.26 9.02
N ASP A 216 -4.94 10.47 8.40
CA ASP A 216 -4.60 9.55 7.32
C ASP A 216 -5.38 9.90 6.05
N MET A 217 -4.72 10.59 5.12
CA MET A 217 -5.22 10.82 3.75
C MET A 217 -4.51 9.90 2.73
N VAL A 218 -3.85 8.83 3.18
CA VAL A 218 -3.09 7.89 2.36
C VAL A 218 -3.79 6.53 2.25
N GLY A 219 -5.13 6.57 2.15
CA GLY A 219 -6.00 5.41 1.91
C GLY A 219 -6.16 4.46 3.11
N GLY A 220 -5.75 4.86 4.32
CA GLY A 220 -5.78 4.00 5.50
C GLY A 220 -4.50 3.19 5.71
N LEU A 221 -3.46 3.39 4.90
CA LEU A 221 -2.18 2.69 5.06
C LEU A 221 -1.56 2.99 6.42
N LEU A 222 -1.57 4.27 6.82
CA LEU A 222 -0.97 4.70 8.08
C LEU A 222 -1.75 4.17 9.28
N THR A 223 -3.08 4.30 9.24
CA THR A 223 -4.00 3.77 10.25
C THR A 223 -3.79 2.27 10.44
N GLY A 224 -3.69 1.51 9.34
CA GLY A 224 -3.41 0.08 9.37
C GLY A 224 -2.04 -0.24 9.95
N ALA A 225 -0.99 0.50 9.57
CA ALA A 225 0.35 0.28 10.08
C ALA A 225 0.48 0.58 11.59
N VAL A 226 -0.21 1.61 12.08
CA VAL A 226 -0.31 1.90 13.52
C VAL A 226 -1.05 0.77 14.22
N ALA A 227 -2.21 0.35 13.72
CA ALA A 227 -2.99 -0.74 14.31
C ALA A 227 -2.23 -2.07 14.37
N GLU A 228 -1.44 -2.39 13.33
CA GLU A 228 -0.55 -3.56 13.29
C GLU A 228 0.48 -3.52 14.43
N ARG A 229 1.05 -2.34 14.72
CA ARG A 229 2.04 -2.15 15.79
C ARG A 229 1.42 -2.17 17.20
N LEU A 230 0.19 -1.67 17.34
CA LEU A 230 -0.56 -1.68 18.59
C LEU A 230 -1.07 -3.08 18.96
N GLY A 231 -1.34 -3.94 17.97
CA GLY A 231 -1.75 -5.32 18.19
C GLY A 231 -3.06 -5.49 18.98
N GLY A 232 -3.95 -4.48 18.96
CA GLY A 232 -5.22 -4.49 19.69
C GLY A 232 -5.16 -3.92 21.11
N THR A 233 -4.01 -3.35 21.50
CA THR A 233 -3.82 -2.64 22.77
C THR A 233 -3.78 -1.13 22.55
N GLY A 234 -4.41 -0.34 23.42
CA GLY A 234 -4.61 1.11 23.17
C GLY A 234 -5.64 1.39 22.08
N TYR A 235 -5.57 2.57 21.46
CA TYR A 235 -6.47 3.02 20.41
C TYR A 235 -5.75 3.68 19.23
N VAL A 236 -6.28 3.45 18.03
CA VAL A 236 -5.97 4.27 16.84
C VAL A 236 -7.16 5.17 16.58
N CYS A 237 -7.02 6.47 16.81
CA CYS A 237 -8.06 7.45 16.53
C CYS A 237 -7.76 8.18 15.23
N GLY A 238 -8.46 7.81 14.15
CA GLY A 238 -8.43 8.53 12.89
C GLY A 238 -9.27 9.81 12.95
N THR A 239 -8.63 10.97 12.88
CA THR A 239 -9.33 12.26 12.83
C THR A 239 -9.44 12.79 11.40
N TYR A 240 -10.46 13.62 11.16
CA TYR A 240 -10.75 14.20 9.86
C TYR A 240 -11.41 15.58 10.01
N LEU A 241 -11.24 16.41 8.98
CA LEU A 241 -11.89 17.71 8.87
C LEU A 241 -13.25 17.55 8.17
N GLY A 242 -14.25 18.30 8.63
CA GLY A 242 -15.60 18.29 8.05
C GLY A 242 -16.46 17.09 8.50
N GLY A 243 -17.53 16.83 7.74
CA GLY A 243 -18.53 15.80 8.09
C GLY A 243 -18.20 14.38 7.62
N THR A 244 -17.28 14.23 6.66
CA THR A 244 -17.00 12.94 6.01
C THR A 244 -15.59 12.44 6.32
N PRO A 245 -15.45 11.22 6.90
CA PRO A 245 -14.14 10.62 7.14
C PRO A 245 -13.37 10.31 5.85
N TYR A 246 -12.04 10.42 5.91
CA TYR A 246 -11.15 9.98 4.83
C TYR A 246 -11.26 8.47 4.54
N PRO A 247 -10.98 8.00 3.31
CA PRO A 247 -11.04 6.58 2.96
C PRO A 247 -9.99 5.74 3.73
N MET A 248 -10.35 4.51 4.10
CA MET A 248 -9.47 3.53 4.76
C MET A 248 -9.58 2.13 4.17
N ASP A 249 -9.81 2.04 2.86
CA ASP A 249 -9.97 0.79 2.14
C ASP A 249 -8.77 -0.16 2.32
N ILE A 250 -7.55 0.39 2.48
CA ILE A 250 -6.33 -0.39 2.70
C ILE A 250 -6.36 -1.16 4.03
N VAL A 251 -7.01 -0.66 5.07
CA VAL A 251 -7.10 -1.32 6.39
C VAL A 251 -7.73 -2.71 6.28
N ARG A 252 -8.65 -2.91 5.32
CA ARG A 252 -9.32 -4.20 5.09
C ARG A 252 -8.38 -5.29 4.57
N ILE A 253 -7.21 -4.91 4.05
CA ILE A 253 -6.22 -5.82 3.47
C ILE A 253 -5.38 -6.50 4.57
N PHE A 254 -5.26 -5.89 5.76
CA PHE A 254 -4.40 -6.36 6.85
C PHE A 254 -4.89 -7.64 7.56
N ASN A 255 -6.12 -8.09 7.31
CA ASN A 255 -6.75 -9.23 8.01
C ASN A 255 -6.74 -9.09 9.54
N PHE A 256 -7.03 -7.90 10.05
CA PHE A 256 -7.13 -7.68 11.48
C PHE A 256 -8.24 -8.50 12.12
N SER A 257 -8.01 -8.96 13.35
CA SER A 257 -9.03 -9.58 14.19
C SER A 257 -10.08 -8.55 14.61
N ASP A 258 -11.24 -9.02 15.05
CA ASP A 258 -12.29 -8.13 15.56
C ASP A 258 -11.79 -7.28 16.75
N GLU A 259 -10.89 -7.83 17.59
CA GLU A 259 -10.25 -7.11 18.69
C GLU A 259 -9.47 -5.88 18.21
N VAL A 260 -8.63 -6.05 17.18
CA VAL A 260 -7.86 -4.94 16.60
C VAL A 260 -8.79 -3.96 15.89
N CYS A 261 -9.76 -4.46 15.12
CA CYS A 261 -10.75 -3.63 14.43
C CYS A 261 -11.56 -2.76 15.40
N ASN A 262 -11.90 -3.27 16.59
CA ASN A 262 -12.61 -2.52 17.63
C ASN A 262 -11.79 -1.35 18.20
N ARG A 263 -10.45 -1.42 18.13
CA ARG A 263 -9.55 -0.34 18.59
C ARG A 263 -9.26 0.70 17.52
N ILE A 264 -9.64 0.45 16.27
CA ILE A 264 -9.53 1.43 15.19
C ILE A 264 -10.84 2.22 15.16
N VAL A 265 -10.78 3.48 15.60
CA VAL A 265 -11.93 4.36 15.75
C VAL A 265 -11.72 5.68 15.03
N ARG A 266 -12.81 6.40 14.83
CA ARG A 266 -12.81 7.70 14.14
C ARG A 266 -13.57 8.74 14.96
N ALA A 267 -13.07 9.96 14.97
CA ALA A 267 -13.76 11.10 15.55
C ALA A 267 -13.51 12.33 14.67
N ALA A 268 -14.53 13.18 14.49
CA ALA A 268 -14.32 14.45 13.80
C ALA A 268 -13.46 15.35 14.69
N LEU A 269 -12.63 16.21 14.09
CA LEU A 269 -11.77 17.11 14.86
C LEU A 269 -12.59 18.03 15.77
N THR A 270 -13.76 18.48 15.31
CA THR A 270 -14.70 19.28 16.10
C THR A 270 -15.18 18.56 17.37
N GLU A 271 -15.43 17.26 17.31
CA GLU A 271 -15.89 16.48 18.47
C GLU A 271 -14.80 16.30 19.53
N LEU A 272 -13.54 16.19 19.09
CA LEU A 272 -12.37 16.09 19.95
C LEU A 272 -12.04 17.42 20.61
N SER A 273 -12.22 18.54 19.91
CA SER A 273 -11.85 19.89 20.41
C SER A 273 -12.92 20.55 21.29
N LEU A 274 -14.17 20.09 21.28
CA LEU A 274 -15.22 20.66 22.14
C LEU A 274 -14.97 20.35 23.63
N THR A 275 -14.69 21.37 24.45
CA THR A 275 -14.79 21.26 25.91
C THR A 275 -16.26 21.07 26.33
N PRO A 276 -16.57 20.29 27.37
CA PRO A 276 -17.95 20.11 27.83
C PRO A 276 -18.41 21.40 28.51
N THR A 277 -18.99 22.30 27.73
CA THR A 277 -19.74 23.44 28.25
C THR A 277 -21.06 23.55 27.49
N VAL A 278 -22.12 23.11 28.16
CA VAL A 278 -23.55 23.44 27.97
C VAL A 278 -24.18 23.05 26.62
N THR A 279 -25.14 22.12 26.73
CA THR A 279 -26.19 21.72 25.78
C THR A 279 -26.50 22.69 24.63
N LEU A 280 -26.28 22.21 23.40
CA LEU A 280 -26.79 22.72 22.12
C LEU A 280 -28.30 22.49 21.97
N GLU A 281 -29.11 23.06 22.87
CA GLU A 281 -30.57 23.11 22.73
C GLU A 281 -31.14 24.54 22.74
N GLN A 282 -30.30 25.58 22.82
CA GLN A 282 -30.79 26.98 22.91
C GLN A 282 -30.40 27.91 21.74
N ILE A 283 -29.67 27.44 20.72
CA ILE A 283 -29.31 28.30 19.57
C ILE A 283 -30.36 28.24 18.43
N HIS A 284 -31.27 27.26 18.42
CA HIS A 284 -32.28 27.11 17.36
C HIS A 284 -33.52 28.02 17.46
N GLN A 285 -33.59 28.98 18.39
CA GLN A 285 -34.77 29.85 18.55
C GLN A 285 -34.56 31.33 18.24
N GLN A 286 -33.36 31.77 17.82
CA GLN A 286 -33.12 33.21 17.58
C GLN A 286 -32.80 33.63 16.13
N GLU A 287 -32.69 32.72 15.17
CA GLU A 287 -32.41 33.10 13.76
C GLU A 287 -33.64 33.06 12.83
N ASN A 288 -34.84 32.71 13.32
CA ASN A 288 -36.03 32.49 12.48
C ASN A 288 -37.04 33.66 12.42
N GLU A 289 -36.71 34.89 12.87
CA GLU A 289 -37.67 36.01 12.86
C GLU A 289 -37.30 37.23 12.00
N LEU A 290 -36.26 37.19 11.18
CA LEU A 290 -35.96 38.30 10.27
C LEU A 290 -35.72 37.83 8.84
N ASN A 291 -36.80 37.46 8.16
CA ASN A 291 -36.93 37.63 6.70
C ASN A 291 -38.39 37.42 6.28
N MET A 292 -39.14 38.53 6.18
CA MET A 292 -40.39 38.60 5.43
C MET A 292 -40.46 39.92 4.68
N GLU A 293 -40.95 39.81 3.43
CA GLU A 293 -41.26 40.85 2.43
C GLU A 293 -40.08 41.31 1.54
N CYS A 294 -40.13 41.28 0.20
CA CYS A 294 -41.28 41.28 -0.70
C CYS A 294 -40.95 40.71 -2.11
N LEU A 295 -41.96 40.09 -2.73
CA LEU A 295 -42.00 39.46 -4.06
C LEU A 295 -42.28 40.48 -5.18
N SER A 296 -41.82 40.23 -6.42
CA SER A 296 -42.66 39.93 -7.61
C SER A 296 -42.10 40.35 -9.01
N ASN A 297 -41.65 39.34 -9.77
CA ASN A 297 -42.05 38.94 -11.16
C ASN A 297 -41.77 39.87 -12.40
N PRO A 298 -41.97 39.42 -13.68
CA PRO A 298 -40.97 38.74 -14.54
C PRO A 298 -40.81 39.31 -15.99
N GLN A 299 -39.94 38.67 -16.81
CA GLN A 299 -39.90 38.56 -18.30
C GLN A 299 -38.89 39.35 -19.18
N MET A 300 -38.44 38.61 -20.22
CA MET A 300 -38.00 38.95 -21.60
C MET A 300 -36.49 38.98 -21.98
N SER A 301 -36.09 37.91 -22.69
CA SER A 301 -35.42 37.82 -24.02
C SER A 301 -34.31 38.82 -24.39
N SER A 302 -33.17 38.41 -24.94
CA SER A 302 -33.09 37.80 -26.28
C SER A 302 -31.70 37.19 -26.62
N SER A 303 -31.76 36.30 -27.61
CA SER A 303 -30.74 35.46 -28.26
C SER A 303 -29.75 36.19 -29.17
N VAL A 304 -28.53 35.65 -29.32
CA VAL A 304 -27.84 35.51 -30.63
C VAL A 304 -26.97 34.24 -30.63
N SER A 305 -27.17 33.39 -31.65
CA SER A 305 -26.34 32.24 -32.04
C SER A 305 -25.73 32.51 -33.43
N ILE A 306 -24.57 31.89 -33.74
CA ILE A 306 -24.05 31.40 -35.05
C ILE A 306 -22.69 30.73 -34.73
N GLU A 307 -22.61 29.39 -34.68
CA GLU A 307 -22.02 28.45 -35.69
C GLU A 307 -20.52 28.67 -35.93
N GLU A 308 -19.61 27.86 -35.36
CA GLU A 308 -19.13 26.51 -35.74
C GLU A 308 -17.68 26.60 -36.24
N ILE A 309 -16.77 25.81 -35.66
CA ILE A 309 -15.79 24.92 -36.31
C ILE A 309 -14.94 24.27 -35.20
N SER A 310 -15.04 22.94 -35.12
CA SER A 310 -14.20 22.03 -34.35
C SER A 310 -12.73 22.01 -34.83
N PRO A 311 -11.80 21.56 -33.97
CA PRO A 311 -11.21 20.26 -34.26
C PRO A 311 -11.17 19.32 -33.06
N SER A 312 -11.45 18.07 -33.36
CA SER A 312 -11.39 16.90 -32.51
C SER A 312 -9.96 16.51 -32.16
N GLU A 313 -9.66 16.36 -30.87
CA GLU A 313 -8.67 15.40 -30.39
C GLU A 313 -9.35 14.46 -29.40
N LYS A 314 -9.47 13.20 -29.83
CA LYS A 314 -10.04 12.10 -29.05
C LYS A 314 -9.02 11.68 -27.99
N GLU A 315 -9.14 12.20 -26.77
CA GLU A 315 -8.62 11.48 -25.62
C GLU A 315 -9.50 10.27 -25.36
N ILE A 316 -8.96 9.11 -25.75
CA ILE A 316 -9.52 7.80 -25.48
C ILE A 316 -9.48 7.59 -23.96
N SER A 317 -10.63 7.78 -23.33
CA SER A 317 -10.91 7.28 -21.99
C SER A 317 -10.88 5.75 -22.02
N VAL A 318 -9.78 5.16 -21.56
CA VAL A 318 -9.69 3.70 -21.37
C VAL A 318 -10.23 3.37 -19.97
N PRO A 319 -11.30 2.57 -19.85
CA PRO A 319 -11.89 2.20 -18.58
C PRO A 319 -11.03 1.17 -17.86
N VAL A 320 -10.62 1.50 -16.62
CA VAL A 320 -10.09 0.51 -15.67
C VAL A 320 -11.28 -0.30 -15.14
N PRO A 321 -11.21 -1.65 -15.12
CA PRO A 321 -12.36 -2.46 -14.75
C PRO A 321 -12.71 -2.33 -13.26
N GLU A 322 -13.93 -1.90 -12.98
CA GLU A 322 -14.58 -1.72 -11.67
C GLU A 322 -14.80 -3.03 -10.87
N ASN A 323 -14.27 -4.17 -11.33
CA ASN A 323 -14.54 -5.49 -10.76
C ASN A 323 -13.76 -5.85 -9.48
N VAL A 324 -13.20 -4.87 -8.75
CA VAL A 324 -12.50 -5.13 -7.47
C VAL A 324 -13.33 -4.71 -6.26
N VAL A 325 -14.44 -3.97 -6.42
CA VAL A 325 -15.13 -3.34 -5.28
C VAL A 325 -16.61 -3.73 -5.11
N SER A 326 -17.24 -4.38 -6.09
CA SER A 326 -18.67 -4.69 -6.06
C SER A 326 -18.97 -6.19 -5.90
N LEU A 327 -18.64 -6.77 -4.74
CA LEU A 327 -19.25 -8.03 -4.26
C LEU A 327 -18.99 -8.17 -2.75
N VAL A 328 -19.53 -7.24 -1.98
CA VAL A 328 -19.57 -7.33 -0.51
C VAL A 328 -21.02 -7.25 -0.10
N ASN A 329 -21.72 -8.38 -0.10
CA ASN A 329 -22.84 -8.61 0.80
C ASN A 329 -23.17 -10.10 0.92
N LYS A 330 -23.32 -10.52 2.19
CA LYS A 330 -23.71 -11.84 2.73
C LYS A 330 -22.59 -12.86 2.92
N MET A 331 -21.92 -12.80 4.08
CA MET A 331 -22.03 -13.81 5.17
C MET A 331 -21.13 -13.39 6.36
N GLY A 332 -21.66 -13.38 7.59
CA GLY A 332 -20.93 -13.11 8.85
C GLY A 332 -20.65 -11.62 9.16
N LYS A 333 -21.23 -11.07 10.24
CA LYS A 333 -20.95 -9.70 10.71
C LYS A 333 -19.52 -9.64 11.30
N SER A 334 -18.49 -9.54 10.46
CA SER A 334 -17.15 -9.14 10.92
C SER A 334 -17.18 -7.68 11.36
N THR A 335 -16.56 -7.34 12.49
CA THR A 335 -16.54 -5.96 12.97
C THR A 335 -15.81 -5.08 11.95
N LYS A 336 -16.49 -4.04 11.47
CA LYS A 336 -15.87 -3.05 10.60
C LYS A 336 -14.96 -2.16 11.44
N ALA A 337 -13.69 -2.05 11.05
CA ALA A 337 -12.78 -1.04 11.58
C ALA A 337 -13.31 0.37 11.29
N GLY A 338 -12.88 1.36 12.08
CA GLY A 338 -13.19 2.78 11.90
C GLY A 338 -14.62 3.16 12.26
N ASN A 339 -15.21 2.47 13.25
CA ASN A 339 -16.46 2.94 13.86
C ASN A 339 -16.21 4.27 14.58
N LYS A 340 -17.29 5.03 14.85
CA LYS A 340 -17.19 6.25 15.64
C LYS A 340 -16.65 5.94 17.04
N ALA A 341 -15.75 6.77 17.54
CA ALA A 341 -15.20 6.64 18.88
C ALA A 341 -16.32 6.75 19.93
N SER A 342 -16.23 5.93 20.98
CA SER A 342 -17.16 5.99 22.12
C SER A 342 -16.97 7.27 22.92
N GLN A 343 -18.05 7.82 23.48
CA GLN A 343 -18.02 9.04 24.31
C GLN A 343 -17.01 8.93 25.47
N GLN A 344 -16.97 7.78 26.16
CA GLN A 344 -15.99 7.53 27.24
C GLN A 344 -14.53 7.65 26.79
N ALA A 345 -14.22 7.20 25.56
CA ALA A 345 -12.86 7.30 25.03
C ALA A 345 -12.51 8.75 24.67
N ILE A 346 -13.48 9.49 24.11
CA ILE A 346 -13.33 10.92 23.80
C ILE A 346 -13.11 11.73 25.08
N GLU A 347 -13.87 11.45 26.15
CA GLU A 347 -13.69 12.08 27.46
C GLU A 347 -12.30 11.80 28.04
N LEU A 348 -11.84 10.54 27.99
CA LEU A 348 -10.51 10.16 28.44
C LEU A 348 -9.39 10.91 27.70
N TRP A 349 -9.52 11.09 26.38
CA TRP A 349 -8.54 11.84 25.58
C TRP A 349 -8.62 13.34 25.80
N LYS A 350 -9.79 13.88 26.16
CA LYS A 350 -9.90 15.30 26.56
C LYS A 350 -9.19 15.56 27.87
N GLU A 351 -9.24 14.62 28.81
CA GLU A 351 -8.58 14.74 30.11
C GLU A 351 -7.07 14.48 30.04
N ASN A 352 -6.64 13.42 29.35
CA ASN A 352 -5.25 12.96 29.37
C ASN A 352 -4.43 13.34 28.12
N GLY A 353 -5.11 13.64 27.01
CA GLY A 353 -4.49 13.81 25.70
C GLY A 353 -4.07 12.49 25.05
N PHE A 354 -3.77 12.55 23.75
CA PHE A 354 -3.20 11.43 23.01
C PHE A 354 -1.71 11.28 23.32
N SER A 355 -1.25 10.02 23.36
CA SER A 355 0.14 9.68 23.65
C SER A 355 1.10 9.91 22.48
N SER A 356 0.58 9.96 21.24
CA SER A 356 1.37 10.12 20.02
C SER A 356 0.51 10.72 18.90
N LEU A 357 1.16 11.45 17.98
CA LEU A 357 0.54 12.02 16.79
C LEU A 357 1.25 11.57 15.52
N ILE A 358 0.49 11.11 14.53
CA ILE A 358 1.00 10.91 13.18
C ILE A 358 0.10 11.56 12.13
N ILE A 359 0.71 12.33 11.23
CA ILE A 359 0.01 13.02 10.15
C ILE A 359 0.59 12.59 8.81
N ALA A 360 -0.27 12.18 7.89
CA ALA A 360 0.03 12.03 6.47
C ALA A 360 -1.14 12.63 5.67
N ALA A 361 -1.04 13.94 5.41
CA ALA A 361 -2.08 14.75 4.77
C ALA A 361 -1.47 15.63 3.67
N PRO A 362 -1.15 15.08 2.49
CA PRO A 362 -0.46 15.82 1.43
C PRO A 362 -1.29 16.96 0.81
N GLU A 363 -2.61 16.98 1.03
CA GLU A 363 -3.54 17.94 0.44
C GLU A 363 -3.94 19.08 1.40
N LEU A 364 -3.53 19.02 2.67
CA LEU A 364 -3.92 20.00 3.69
C LEU A 364 -2.74 20.89 4.09
N ASP A 365 -3.05 22.11 4.53
CA ASP A 365 -2.05 22.93 5.22
C ASP A 365 -1.74 22.32 6.59
N ILE A 366 -0.49 21.89 6.74
CA ILE A 366 0.00 21.18 7.92
C ILE A 366 -0.05 22.09 9.15
N TRP A 367 0.28 23.37 9.01
CA TRP A 367 0.38 24.27 10.17
C TRP A 367 -0.99 24.56 10.77
N SER A 368 -1.97 24.93 9.96
CA SER A 368 -3.35 25.16 10.42
C SER A 368 -3.93 23.92 11.10
N LEU A 369 -3.77 22.75 10.47
CA LEU A 369 -4.19 21.47 11.04
C LEU A 369 -3.49 21.17 12.37
N LEU A 370 -2.19 21.44 12.46
CA LEU A 370 -1.42 21.18 13.66
C LEU A 370 -1.87 22.09 14.81
N GLN A 371 -2.24 23.34 14.55
CA GLN A 371 -2.76 24.24 15.59
C GLN A 371 -4.04 23.70 16.23
N ASP A 372 -4.95 23.15 15.43
CA ASP A 372 -6.20 22.57 15.94
C ASP A 372 -5.98 21.25 16.69
N ILE A 373 -5.00 20.46 16.28
CA ILE A 373 -4.68 19.16 16.89
C ILE A 373 -3.77 19.31 18.13
N TRP A 374 -2.96 20.37 18.20
CA TRP A 374 -1.95 20.54 19.25
C TRP A 374 -2.49 20.39 20.67
N PRO A 375 -3.66 20.97 21.03
CA PRO A 375 -4.23 20.84 22.38
C PRO A 375 -4.58 19.40 22.76
N LEU A 376 -4.87 18.55 21.78
CA LEU A 376 -5.31 17.17 22.00
C LEU A 376 -4.17 16.23 22.41
N LEU A 377 -2.91 16.64 22.28
CA LEU A 377 -1.77 15.80 22.63
C LEU A 377 -1.42 15.90 24.12
N SER A 378 -0.99 14.80 24.72
CA SER A 378 -0.39 14.81 26.05
C SER A 378 0.97 15.54 26.05
N ASN A 379 1.37 16.07 27.20
CA ASN A 379 2.71 16.65 27.34
C ASN A 379 3.79 15.57 27.19
N SER A 380 4.93 15.90 26.58
CA SER A 380 5.97 14.93 26.23
C SER A 380 5.58 13.90 25.16
N ALA A 381 4.44 14.07 24.48
CA ALA A 381 4.05 13.21 23.37
C ALA A 381 4.98 13.42 22.16
N PRO A 382 5.54 12.36 21.56
CA PRO A 382 6.20 12.45 20.27
C PRO A 382 5.17 12.65 19.16
N PHE A 383 5.57 13.38 18.14
CA PHE A 383 4.79 13.52 16.91
C PHE A 383 5.68 13.33 15.69
N ALA A 384 5.09 12.82 14.61
CA ALA A 384 5.74 12.70 13.33
C ALA A 384 4.79 13.05 12.18
N ILE A 385 5.24 13.93 11.29
CA ILE A 385 4.44 14.50 10.21
C ILE A 385 5.14 14.16 8.90
N TYR A 386 4.43 13.45 8.03
CA TYR A 386 4.88 13.11 6.70
C TYR A 386 4.40 14.12 5.66
N HIS A 387 5.27 14.47 4.73
CA HIS A 387 4.89 15.19 3.51
C HIS A 387 5.71 14.73 2.31
N GLN A 388 5.09 14.69 1.12
CA GLN A 388 5.77 14.28 -0.11
C GLN A 388 6.83 15.28 -0.54
N TYR A 389 6.61 16.59 -0.39
CA TYR A 389 7.55 17.59 -0.89
C TYR A 389 8.26 18.31 0.23
N LEU A 390 9.55 18.58 0.03
CA LEU A 390 10.25 19.59 0.82
C LEU A 390 9.85 20.98 0.32
N GLN A 391 9.62 21.20 -0.99
CA GLN A 391 9.27 22.50 -1.61
C GLN A 391 8.09 22.36 -2.58
N VAL A 392 7.08 23.23 -2.50
CA VAL A 392 6.15 23.45 -3.63
C VAL A 392 6.78 24.52 -4.55
N ALA A 393 6.95 24.17 -5.83
CA ALA A 393 7.46 25.07 -6.86
C ALA A 393 6.52 26.29 -7.04
N PRO A 394 7.01 27.43 -7.55
CA PRO A 394 6.19 28.62 -7.72
C PRO A 394 5.03 28.32 -8.67
N CYS A 395 3.81 28.73 -8.31
CA CYS A 395 2.75 28.91 -9.29
C CYS A 395 3.21 29.95 -10.30
N ASP A 396 2.98 29.61 -11.57
CA ASP A 396 3.39 30.40 -12.73
C ASP A 396 2.94 31.86 -12.60
N SER A 397 3.85 32.77 -12.92
CA SER A 397 3.74 34.20 -12.72
C SER A 397 2.70 34.81 -13.67
N SER A 398 1.47 35.08 -13.20
CA SER A 398 0.67 36.19 -13.74
C SER A 398 -0.47 36.70 -12.84
N LEU A 399 -0.84 36.06 -11.72
CA LEU A 399 -1.72 36.68 -10.72
C LEU A 399 -1.43 36.16 -9.29
N MET A 400 -1.08 37.11 -8.41
CA MET A 400 -0.89 37.04 -6.94
C MET A 400 0.56 36.97 -6.39
N PRO A 401 1.01 38.00 -5.63
CA PRO A 401 2.32 38.05 -4.98
C PRO A 401 2.31 37.42 -3.57
N SER A 402 1.77 36.21 -3.41
CA SER A 402 1.68 35.55 -2.09
C SER A 402 2.19 34.10 -2.09
N CYS A 403 3.05 33.74 -3.05
CA CYS A 403 3.78 32.48 -3.03
C CYS A 403 5.05 32.61 -2.18
N ILE A 404 4.90 32.69 -0.86
CA ILE A 404 6.04 32.49 0.06
C ILE A 404 6.33 30.99 0.06
N LEU A 405 7.33 30.60 -0.74
CA LEU A 405 8.23 29.45 -0.52
C LEU A 405 7.67 28.37 0.41
N MET A 406 6.62 27.65 -0.02
CA MET A 406 5.98 26.66 0.83
C MET A 406 6.84 25.40 0.85
N MET A 407 7.77 25.37 1.80
CA MET A 407 8.29 24.15 2.36
C MET A 407 7.41 23.78 3.56
N PRO A 408 6.31 23.03 3.38
CA PRO A 408 5.27 22.92 4.41
C PRO A 408 5.82 22.37 5.74
N LEU A 409 6.80 21.46 5.68
CA LEU A 409 7.48 20.97 6.87
C LEU A 409 8.45 21.99 7.49
N ALA A 410 9.17 22.77 6.68
CA ALA A 410 10.11 23.77 7.22
C ALA A 410 9.36 24.96 7.84
N THR A 411 8.28 25.42 7.20
CA THR A 411 7.39 26.44 7.77
C THR A 411 6.76 25.96 9.08
N CYS A 412 6.26 24.72 9.10
CA CYS A 412 5.74 24.10 10.33
C CYS A 412 6.80 24.04 11.43
N MET A 413 8.02 23.58 11.11
CA MET A 413 9.15 23.54 12.04
C MET A 413 9.50 24.93 12.59
N HIS A 414 9.57 25.95 11.72
CA HIS A 414 9.87 27.32 12.12
C HIS A 414 8.81 27.86 13.09
N ASN A 415 7.52 27.66 12.80
CA ASN A 415 6.44 28.11 13.65
C ASN A 415 6.43 27.38 15.01
N LEU A 416 6.74 26.08 15.05
CA LEU A 416 6.90 25.33 16.31
C LEU A 416 8.07 25.85 17.15
N GLN A 417 9.17 26.28 16.51
CA GLN A 417 10.31 26.90 17.19
C GLN A 417 9.96 28.28 17.74
N LEU A 418 9.30 29.13 16.95
CA LEU A 418 8.87 30.46 17.37
C LEU A 418 7.91 30.37 18.57
N GLY A 419 6.95 29.46 18.51
CA GLY A 419 6.00 29.22 19.60
C GLY A 419 6.58 28.48 20.80
N LYS A 420 7.83 28.00 20.73
CA LYS A 420 8.47 27.12 21.74
C LYS A 420 7.54 25.98 22.16
N MET A 421 6.86 25.38 21.18
CA MET A 421 5.84 24.36 21.42
C MET A 421 6.45 22.96 21.49
N ALA A 422 7.59 22.74 20.85
CA ALA A 422 8.24 21.43 20.74
C ALA A 422 9.75 21.52 20.89
N ILE A 423 10.37 20.39 21.29
CA ILE A 423 11.82 20.21 21.35
C ILE A 423 12.26 19.07 20.45
N GLY A 424 13.56 19.02 20.14
CA GLY A 424 14.14 17.95 19.31
C GLY A 424 13.59 17.92 17.88
N LEU A 425 13.21 19.10 17.35
CA LEU A 425 12.65 19.20 16.00
C LEU A 425 13.67 18.80 14.94
N GLN A 426 13.31 17.83 14.11
CA GLN A 426 14.18 17.30 13.06
C GLN A 426 13.37 17.02 11.79
N ILE A 427 13.88 17.49 10.65
CA ILE A 427 13.43 17.07 9.31
C ILE A 427 14.38 15.98 8.81
N SER A 428 13.85 14.82 8.46
CA SER A 428 14.62 13.67 7.98
C SER A 428 14.11 13.16 6.63
N GLU A 429 15.05 12.75 5.78
CA GLU A 429 14.80 12.05 4.53
C GLU A 429 15.58 10.71 4.56
N PRO A 430 14.90 9.55 4.62
CA PRO A 430 15.58 8.28 4.53
C PRO A 430 15.91 7.95 3.07
N TRP A 431 17.08 7.34 2.85
CA TRP A 431 17.48 6.79 1.55
C TRP A 431 17.59 5.27 1.62
N LEU A 432 16.95 4.61 0.66
CA LEU A 432 16.93 3.15 0.57
C LEU A 432 17.69 2.70 -0.69
N ARG A 433 18.68 1.80 -0.50
CA ARG A 433 19.42 1.18 -1.59
C ARG A 433 19.32 -0.34 -1.52
N GLU A 434 18.77 -0.94 -2.58
CA GLU A 434 18.61 -2.38 -2.73
C GLU A 434 19.84 -2.94 -3.43
N TYR A 435 20.26 -4.13 -3.00
CA TYR A 435 21.42 -4.84 -3.53
C TYR A 435 21.00 -6.20 -4.07
N GLN A 436 21.52 -6.52 -5.26
CA GLN A 436 21.60 -7.90 -5.70
C GLN A 436 22.77 -8.54 -4.97
N VAL A 437 22.54 -9.66 -4.29
CA VAL A 437 23.57 -10.41 -3.58
C VAL A 437 23.59 -11.82 -4.15
N LEU A 438 24.50 -12.07 -5.08
CA LEU A 438 24.72 -13.35 -5.73
C LEU A 438 26.24 -13.58 -5.82
N PRO A 439 26.72 -14.84 -5.76
CA PRO A 439 28.13 -15.13 -5.93
C PRO A 439 28.72 -14.45 -7.17
N SER A 440 29.82 -13.72 -6.98
CA SER A 440 30.54 -12.95 -8.02
C SER A 440 29.70 -11.94 -8.83
N ARG A 441 28.49 -11.58 -8.37
CA ARG A 441 27.55 -10.67 -9.04
C ARG A 441 26.84 -9.73 -8.05
N THR A 442 27.52 -9.38 -6.96
CA THR A 442 26.97 -8.47 -5.94
C THR A 442 27.13 -7.02 -6.36
N HIS A 443 26.01 -6.32 -6.55
CA HIS A 443 26.01 -4.90 -6.87
C HIS A 443 24.66 -4.26 -6.49
N PRO A 444 24.58 -2.93 -6.31
CA PRO A 444 23.31 -2.23 -6.15
C PRO A 444 22.39 -2.39 -7.35
N CYS A 445 21.08 -2.38 -7.14
CA CYS A 445 20.12 -2.30 -8.24
C CYS A 445 20.36 -1.01 -9.06
N MET A 446 20.37 -1.15 -10.39
CA MET A 446 20.74 -0.05 -11.30
C MET A 446 19.67 1.04 -11.39
N GLN A 447 18.40 0.66 -11.28
CA GLN A 447 17.25 1.59 -11.30
C GLN A 447 16.52 1.48 -9.98
N MET A 448 16.37 2.62 -9.31
CA MET A 448 15.76 2.72 -7.99
C MET A 448 15.00 4.04 -7.87
N ASN A 449 13.99 4.06 -7.00
CA ASN A 449 13.29 5.28 -6.65
C ASN A 449 14.17 6.09 -5.69
N ALA A 450 14.62 7.26 -6.14
CA ALA A 450 15.44 8.16 -5.32
C ALA A 450 14.64 8.67 -4.10
N PHE A 451 13.35 8.93 -4.29
CA PHE A 451 12.55 9.69 -3.36
C PHE A 451 11.48 8.86 -2.63
N GLY A 452 11.29 9.13 -1.33
CA GLY A 452 10.33 8.43 -0.47
C GLY A 452 9.55 9.34 0.49
N GLY A 453 9.69 10.66 0.37
CA GLY A 453 9.06 11.66 1.24
C GLY A 453 9.94 12.13 2.41
N TYR A 454 9.47 13.18 3.08
CA TYR A 454 10.14 13.82 4.21
C TYR A 454 9.32 13.65 5.49
N ILE A 455 10.01 13.62 6.63
CA ILE A 455 9.37 13.54 7.94
C ILE A 455 9.86 14.69 8.81
N LEU A 456 8.93 15.49 9.34
CA LEU A 456 9.17 16.36 10.49
C LEU A 456 8.80 15.60 11.76
N SER A 457 9.69 15.55 12.73
CA SER A 457 9.46 14.89 14.02
C SER A 457 9.93 15.76 15.17
N GLY A 458 9.35 15.54 16.34
CA GLY A 458 9.73 16.23 17.58
C GLY A 458 8.91 15.75 18.77
N THR A 459 9.14 16.35 19.93
CA THR A 459 8.39 16.07 21.16
C THR A 459 7.66 17.32 21.62
N LYS A 460 6.35 17.21 21.89
CA LYS A 460 5.55 18.29 22.45
C LYS A 460 6.05 18.65 23.85
N ILE A 461 6.20 19.95 24.12
CA ILE A 461 6.44 20.46 25.47
C ILE A 461 5.21 21.19 26.01
N CYS A 462 5.11 21.26 27.33
CA CYS A 462 4.12 22.10 27.97
C CYS A 462 4.52 23.56 27.73
N SER A 463 3.61 24.35 27.18
CA SER A 463 3.76 25.81 27.18
C SER A 463 3.70 26.26 28.64
N SER A 464 4.81 26.80 29.14
CA SER A 464 4.95 27.40 30.47
C SER A 464 4.22 28.72 30.60
#